data_AF-U2QWQ9-F1
#
_entry.id   AF-U2QWQ9-F1
#
_cell.length_a   1.000
_cell.length_b   1.000
_cell.length_c   1.000
_cell.angle_alpha   90.00
_cell.angle_beta   90.00
_cell.angle_gamma   90.00
#
_symmetry.space_group_name_H-M   'P 1'
#
loop_
_entity.id
_entity.type
_entity.pdbx_description
1 polymer ?
#
loop_
_entity_poly.entity_id
_entity_poly.type
_entity_poly.pdbx_seq_one_letter_code
_entity_poly.pdbx_strand_id
1 'polypeptide(L)'
;MPLPDAGRAGDPTARLIARLRETGRTIAAAESLTGGELTAELTRVPGASAVVVGGAVVYATQLKHTLLGVDAALLDAEGPVHPRVAAQLAEGVRARLAV
;
A
#
# COMPACT_ATOMS: atom_id res chain seq x y z
N MET A 1 4.14 -16.29 22.37
CA MET A 1 5.06 -16.46 21.23
C MET A 1 5.75 -15.12 21.00
N PRO A 2 7.04 -14.95 21.32
CA PRO A 2 7.67 -13.67 21.07
C PRO A 2 8.00 -13.57 19.58
N LEU A 3 7.69 -12.43 18.96
CA LEU A 3 8.33 -12.00 17.72
C LEU A 3 9.44 -11.02 18.12
N PRO A 4 10.72 -11.40 18.04
CA PRO A 4 11.77 -10.40 18.00
C PRO A 4 12.72 -10.64 16.83
N ASP A 5 12.63 -9.78 15.84
CA ASP A 5 13.83 -9.17 15.24
C ASP A 5 13.51 -7.71 14.89
N ALA A 6 13.04 -6.95 15.90
CA ALA A 6 12.92 -5.51 15.82
C ALA A 6 14.33 -4.91 15.91
N GLY A 7 15.02 -4.87 14.78
CA GLY A 7 16.29 -4.15 14.66
C GLY A 7 17.44 -4.98 14.11
N ARG A 8 17.30 -5.53 12.90
CA ARG A 8 18.50 -5.70 12.06
C ARG A 8 18.89 -4.31 11.57
N ALA A 9 20.09 -3.87 11.92
CA ALA A 9 20.73 -2.78 11.22
C ALA A 9 20.60 -3.05 9.71
N GLY A 10 19.82 -2.24 8.99
CA GLY A 10 19.52 -2.47 7.59
C GLY A 10 18.06 -2.80 7.23
N ASP A 11 17.11 -2.90 8.16
CA ASP A 11 15.67 -3.05 7.82
C ASP A 11 15.16 -1.84 7.00
N PRO A 12 14.83 -2.00 5.70
CA PRO A 12 14.35 -0.91 4.86
C PRO A 12 12.96 -0.39 5.28
N THR A 13 12.09 -1.26 5.80
CA THR A 13 10.75 -0.90 6.24
C THR A 13 10.84 0.00 7.47
N ALA A 14 11.67 -0.37 8.45
CA ALA A 14 11.90 0.46 9.63
C ALA A 14 12.46 1.85 9.27
N ARG A 15 13.40 1.92 8.31
CA ARG A 15 13.92 3.21 7.80
C ARG A 15 12.85 4.05 7.12
N LEU A 16 11.98 3.44 6.30
CA LEU A 16 10.87 4.14 5.65
C LEU A 16 9.93 4.76 6.69
N ILE A 17 9.51 3.98 7.68
CA ILE A 17 8.60 4.44 8.75
C ILE A 17 9.23 5.60 9.53
N ALA A 18 10.52 5.52 9.87
CA ALA A 18 11.24 6.61 10.53
C ALA A 18 11.24 7.89 9.68
N ARG A 19 11.56 7.79 8.38
CA ARG A 19 11.57 8.96 7.48
C ARG A 19 10.19 9.58 7.27
N LEU A 20 9.14 8.78 7.20
CA LEU A 20 7.77 9.29 7.11
C LEU A 20 7.39 10.08 8.35
N ARG A 21 7.76 9.59 9.55
CA ARG A 21 7.53 10.31 10.82
C ARG A 21 8.28 11.65 10.85
N GLU A 22 9.57 11.63 10.52
CA GLU A 22 10.41 12.84 10.48
C GLU A 22 9.87 13.91 9.54
N THR A 23 9.21 13.49 8.45
CA THR A 23 8.70 14.40 7.42
C THR A 23 7.20 14.71 7.54
N GLY A 24 6.52 14.20 8.58
CA GLY A 24 5.08 14.39 8.79
C GLY A 24 4.22 13.82 7.66
N ARG A 25 4.69 12.77 6.97
CA ARG A 25 3.99 12.15 5.84
C ARG A 25 3.37 10.83 6.24
N THR A 26 2.24 10.50 5.61
CA THR A 26 1.55 9.22 5.75
C THR A 26 1.75 8.34 4.51
N ILE A 27 1.47 7.05 4.65
CA ILE A 27 1.53 6.07 3.57
C ILE A 27 0.34 5.11 3.63
N ALA A 28 -0.15 4.72 2.46
CA ALA A 28 -1.12 3.66 2.26
C ALA A 28 -0.72 2.77 1.07
N ALA A 29 -1.22 1.53 1.04
CA ALA A 29 -0.93 0.57 -0.03
C ALA A 29 -2.20 0.09 -0.74
N ALA A 30 -2.17 0.03 -2.07
CA ALA A 30 -3.12 -0.74 -2.86
C ALA A 30 -2.47 -2.06 -3.27
N GLU A 31 -3.11 -3.18 -2.98
CA GLU A 31 -2.56 -4.52 -3.18
C GLU A 31 -3.45 -5.35 -4.10
N SER A 32 -2.84 -6.21 -4.92
CA SER A 32 -3.54 -7.23 -5.72
C SER A 32 -2.93 -8.60 -5.39
N LEU A 33 -1.91 -9.05 -6.14
CA LEU A 33 -1.32 -10.37 -5.94
C LEU A 33 -0.71 -10.62 -4.55
N THR A 34 -0.27 -9.56 -3.86
CA THR A 34 0.35 -9.63 -2.53
C THR A 34 -0.66 -9.85 -1.41
N GLY A 35 -1.97 -9.68 -1.66
CA GLY A 35 -3.02 -10.08 -0.74
C GLY A 35 -3.00 -9.44 0.66
N GLY A 36 -2.26 -8.35 0.88
CA GLY A 36 -2.10 -7.71 2.19
C GLY A 36 -0.68 -7.81 2.77
N GLU A 37 0.23 -8.56 2.14
CA GLU A 37 1.60 -8.75 2.62
C GLU A 37 2.39 -7.44 2.73
N LEU A 38 2.18 -6.48 1.81
CA LEU A 38 2.88 -5.19 1.88
C LEU A 38 2.38 -4.37 3.09
N THR A 39 1.07 -4.33 3.31
CA THR A 39 0.49 -3.66 4.48
C THR A 39 0.91 -4.37 5.78
N ALA A 40 0.97 -5.69 5.78
CA ALA A 40 1.46 -6.47 6.92
C ALA A 40 2.94 -6.15 7.24
N GLU A 41 3.80 -6.06 6.23
CA GLU A 41 5.21 -5.70 6.43
C GLU A 41 5.36 -4.27 6.98
N LEU A 42 4.61 -3.30 6.43
CA LEU A 42 4.63 -1.92 6.93
C LEU A 42 4.15 -1.83 8.40
N THR A 43 3.08 -2.54 8.74
CA THR A 43 2.48 -2.52 10.09
C THR A 43 3.25 -3.35 11.11
N ARG A 44 4.15 -4.25 10.68
CA ARG A 44 5.05 -5.01 11.56
C ARG A 44 5.98 -4.11 12.37
N VAL A 45 6.36 -2.94 11.85
CA VAL A 45 7.30 -2.03 12.52
C VAL A 45 6.63 -1.36 13.73
N PRO A 46 7.23 -1.42 14.93
CA PRO A 46 6.67 -0.76 16.12
C PRO A 46 6.38 0.74 15.92
N GLY A 47 5.14 1.12 16.23
CA GLY A 47 4.60 2.47 16.06
C GLY A 47 4.25 2.85 14.62
N ALA A 48 4.23 1.91 13.66
CA ALA A 48 3.88 2.19 12.27
C ALA A 48 2.52 2.92 12.13
N SER A 49 1.61 2.75 13.09
CA SER A 49 0.33 3.47 13.19
C SER A 49 0.45 5.00 13.17
N ALA A 50 1.62 5.57 13.46
CA ALA A 50 1.84 7.01 13.35
C ALA A 50 1.87 7.51 11.89
N VAL A 51 2.10 6.63 10.91
CA VAL A 51 2.27 7.02 9.49
C VAL A 51 1.58 6.10 8.50
N VAL A 52 1.37 4.83 8.83
CA VAL A 52 0.62 3.89 7.97
C VAL A 52 -0.86 4.09 8.23
N VAL A 53 -1.57 4.68 7.29
CA VAL A 53 -3.01 5.02 7.45
C VAL A 53 -3.93 3.89 6.99
N GLY A 54 -3.41 2.91 6.26
CA GLY A 54 -4.14 1.70 5.89
C GLY A 54 -3.69 1.10 4.57
N GLY A 55 -4.50 0.17 4.06
CA GLY A 55 -4.30 -0.42 2.75
C GLY A 55 -5.60 -1.01 2.21
N ALA A 56 -5.62 -1.29 0.91
CA ALA A 56 -6.76 -1.88 0.22
C ALA A 56 -6.31 -3.04 -0.65
N VAL A 57 -6.83 -4.24 -0.38
CA VAL A 57 -6.61 -5.41 -1.23
C VAL A 57 -7.72 -5.46 -2.28
N VAL A 58 -7.37 -5.20 -3.55
CA VAL A 58 -8.29 -5.15 -4.70
C VAL A 58 -7.92 -6.21 -5.74
N TYR A 59 -8.09 -7.48 -5.37
CA TYR A 59 -7.70 -8.62 -6.20
C TYR A 59 -8.51 -8.69 -7.52
N ALA A 60 -9.83 -8.62 -7.43
CA ALA A 60 -10.71 -8.70 -8.60
C ALA A 60 -10.57 -7.46 -9.50
N THR A 61 -10.46 -7.67 -10.83
CA THR A 61 -10.30 -6.60 -11.83
C THR A 61 -11.40 -5.54 -11.71
N GLN A 62 -12.66 -5.95 -11.57
CA GLN A 62 -13.78 -5.01 -11.43
C GLN A 62 -13.66 -4.11 -10.20
N LEU A 63 -13.09 -4.63 -9.09
CA LEU A 63 -12.91 -3.84 -7.87
C LEU A 63 -11.79 -2.79 -8.01
N LYS A 64 -10.83 -2.97 -8.92
CA LYS A 64 -9.83 -1.94 -9.23
C LYS A 64 -10.52 -0.67 -9.73
N HIS A 65 -11.55 -0.81 -10.57
CA HIS A 65 -12.38 0.30 -11.02
C HIS A 65 -13.30 0.83 -9.91
N THR A 66 -14.17 -0.02 -9.36
CA THR A 66 -15.23 0.47 -8.46
C THR A 66 -14.69 0.98 -7.12
N LEU A 67 -13.66 0.32 -6.57
CA LEU A 67 -13.11 0.68 -5.27
C LEU A 67 -11.97 1.66 -5.34
N LEU A 68 -11.13 1.66 -6.38
CA LEU A 68 -9.97 2.56 -6.45
C LEU A 68 -9.99 3.51 -7.67
N GLY A 69 -11.00 3.45 -8.53
CA GLY A 69 -11.16 4.41 -9.63
C GLY A 69 -10.19 4.19 -10.79
N VAL A 70 -9.65 2.98 -10.95
CA VAL A 70 -8.90 2.61 -12.15
C VAL A 70 -9.82 2.72 -13.37
N ASP A 71 -9.31 3.27 -14.46
CA ASP A 71 -10.02 3.46 -15.72
C ASP A 71 -10.49 2.10 -16.28
N ALA A 72 -11.80 1.96 -16.50
CA ALA A 72 -12.40 0.75 -17.03
C ALA A 72 -11.92 0.46 -18.47
N ALA A 73 -11.79 1.50 -19.31
CA ALA A 73 -11.34 1.32 -20.69
C ALA A 73 -9.88 0.84 -20.74
N LEU A 74 -9.05 1.29 -19.79
CA LEU A 74 -7.68 0.80 -19.64
C LEU A 74 -7.66 -0.67 -19.19
N LEU A 75 -8.51 -1.05 -18.24
CA LEU A 75 -8.62 -2.43 -17.77
C LEU A 75 -9.10 -3.39 -18.87
N ASP A 76 -10.02 -2.94 -19.72
CA ASP A 76 -10.52 -3.72 -20.86
C ASP A 76 -9.46 -3.88 -21.95
N ALA A 77 -8.68 -2.83 -22.22
CA ALA A 77 -7.65 -2.85 -23.27
C ALA A 77 -6.36 -3.59 -22.88
N GLU A 78 -5.87 -3.36 -21.66
CA GLU A 78 -4.53 -3.81 -21.23
C GLU A 78 -4.57 -4.87 -20.12
N GLY A 79 -5.73 -5.07 -19.50
CA GLY A 79 -5.88 -5.96 -18.35
C GLY A 79 -5.34 -5.38 -17.02
N PRO A 80 -5.45 -6.14 -15.93
CA PRO A 80 -5.12 -5.66 -14.58
C PRO A 80 -3.62 -5.58 -14.27
N VAL A 81 -2.76 -6.19 -15.09
CA VAL A 81 -1.29 -6.23 -14.89
C VAL A 81 -0.63 -5.29 -15.90
N HIS A 82 -0.75 -4.00 -15.64
CA HIS A 82 -0.22 -2.95 -16.52
C HIS A 82 0.31 -1.76 -15.69
N PRO A 83 1.43 -1.13 -16.08
CA PRO A 83 2.02 -0.02 -15.30
C PRO A 83 1.05 1.14 -15.03
N ARG A 84 0.21 1.50 -16.02
CA ARG A 84 -0.80 2.56 -15.84
C ARG A 84 -1.89 2.15 -14.85
N VAL A 85 -2.26 0.86 -14.79
CA VAL A 85 -3.20 0.35 -13.80
C VAL A 85 -2.59 0.43 -12.40
N ALA A 86 -1.33 0.04 -12.24
CA ALA A 86 -0.62 0.17 -10.95
C ALA A 86 -0.53 1.62 -10.47
N ALA A 87 -0.25 2.56 -11.37
CA ALA A 87 -0.24 3.99 -11.04
C ALA A 87 -1.62 4.50 -10.60
N GLN A 88 -2.69 4.11 -11.31
CA GLN A 88 -4.06 4.48 -10.94
C GLN A 88 -4.51 3.85 -9.63
N LEU A 89 -4.07 2.63 -9.31
CA LEU A 89 -4.31 2.02 -8.00
C LEU A 89 -3.66 2.82 -6.87
N ALA A 90 -2.41 3.25 -7.05
CA ALA A 90 -1.69 4.06 -6.09
C ALA A 90 -2.33 5.45 -5.89
N GLU A 91 -2.77 6.09 -6.97
CA GLU A 91 -3.54 7.34 -6.91
C GLU A 91 -4.88 7.14 -6.17
N GLY A 92 -5.61 6.09 -6.53
CA GLY A 92 -6.92 5.76 -6.00
C GLY A 92 -6.91 5.52 -4.49
N VAL A 93 -5.91 4.79 -3.98
CA VAL A 93 -5.77 4.54 -2.54
C VAL A 93 -5.30 5.77 -1.80
N ARG A 94 -4.41 6.58 -2.38
CA ARG A 94 -3.96 7.84 -1.79
C ARG A 94 -5.15 8.79 -1.58
N ALA A 95 -6.01 8.94 -2.58
CA ALA A 95 -7.18 9.80 -2.49
C ALA A 95 -8.21 9.32 -1.46
N ARG A 96 -8.43 8.00 -1.35
CA ARG A 96 -9.47 7.42 -0.48
C ARG A 96 -9.08 7.32 0.98
N LEU A 97 -7.79 7.21 1.26
CA LEU A 97 -7.26 7.07 2.63
C LEU A 97 -6.51 8.34 3.08
N ALA A 98 -6.66 9.46 2.37
CA ALA A 98 -6.15 10.75 2.81
C ALA A 98 -6.86 11.18 4.10
N VAL A 99 -6.11 11.23 5.20
CA VAL A 99 -6.52 11.67 6.54
C VAL A 99 -5.51 12.63 7.11
#